data_AF-A0AAJ6P7S4-F1
#
_entry.id   AF-A0AAJ6P7S4-F1
#
_cell.length_a   1.000
_cell.length_b   1.000
_cell.length_c   1.000
_cell.angle_alpha   90.00
_cell.angle_beta   90.00
_cell.angle_gamma   90.00
#
_symmetry.space_group_name_H-M   'P 1'
#
loop_
_entity.id
_entity.type
_entity.pdbx_description
1 polymer ?
#
loop_
_entity_poly.entity_id
_entity_poly.type
_entity_poly.pdbx_seq_one_letter_code
_entity_poly.pdbx_strand_id
1 'polypeptide(L)'
;MPQSPKSSIQDDLAKRVDAVVKIKQRLEQEIHSILALGKVAPASCWIVRYQAKGRNDNYWYYKLQASSPIFPTKTDGKLSRYQHLGKAGSQAYIDALEQITRRAKIEALDRSIESLNLGLKDLIEETSKYRQQ
;
A
#
# COMPACT_ATOMS: atom_id res chain seq x y z
N MET A 1 -17.77 37.71 27.41
CA MET A 1 -18.15 36.69 28.41
C MET A 1 -17.12 35.57 28.36
N PRO A 2 -16.62 35.05 29.49
CA PRO A 2 -15.70 33.91 29.47
C PRO A 2 -16.44 32.66 29.00
N GLN A 3 -15.84 31.92 28.06
CA GLN A 3 -16.40 30.66 27.54
C GLN A 3 -16.52 29.63 28.66
N SER A 4 -17.59 28.83 28.63
CA SER A 4 -17.75 27.75 29.60
C SER A 4 -16.67 26.67 29.37
N PRO A 5 -16.14 26.03 30.42
CA PRO A 5 -15.15 24.97 30.28
C PRO A 5 -15.60 23.84 29.33
N LYS A 6 -16.90 23.55 29.29
CA LYS A 6 -17.50 22.54 28.39
C LYS A 6 -17.41 22.94 26.91
N SER A 7 -17.71 24.20 26.57
CA SER A 7 -17.58 24.68 25.19
C SER A 7 -16.13 24.60 24.69
N SER A 8 -15.16 24.88 25.58
CA SER A 8 -13.74 24.77 25.23
C SER A 8 -13.29 23.34 24.94
N ILE A 9 -13.87 22.33 25.60
CA ILE A 9 -13.54 20.90 25.37
C ILE A 9 -14.18 20.42 24.06
N GLN A 10 -15.43 20.80 23.78
CA GLN A 10 -16.09 20.44 22.52
C GLN A 10 -15.36 21.05 21.31
N ASP A 11 -14.91 22.30 21.43
CA ASP A 11 -14.11 22.96 20.39
C ASP A 11 -12.75 22.28 20.17
N ASP A 12 -12.09 21.80 21.23
CA ASP A 12 -10.85 21.03 21.13
C ASP A 12 -11.07 19.68 20.41
N LEU A 13 -12.12 18.94 20.80
CA LEU A 13 -12.46 17.67 20.17
C LEU A 13 -12.78 17.84 18.69
N ALA A 14 -13.54 18.88 18.32
CA ALA A 14 -13.82 19.20 16.93
C ALA A 14 -12.53 19.45 16.13
N LYS A 15 -11.59 20.25 16.66
CA LYS A 15 -10.29 20.50 16.02
C LYS A 15 -9.47 19.23 15.84
N ARG A 16 -9.48 18.35 16.83
CA ARG A 16 -8.77 17.05 16.77
C ARG A 16 -9.38 16.14 15.71
N VAL A 17 -10.70 16.06 15.63
CA VAL A 17 -11.42 15.32 14.58
C VAL A 17 -11.05 15.85 13.19
N ASP A 18 -11.12 17.16 13.00
CA ASP A 18 -10.79 17.79 11.71
C ASP A 18 -9.34 17.52 11.30
N ALA A 19 -8.40 17.59 12.25
CA ALA A 19 -7.01 17.28 11.99
C ALA A 19 -6.79 15.83 11.54
N VAL A 20 -7.42 14.85 12.22
CA VAL A 20 -7.34 13.43 11.87
C VAL A 20 -7.94 13.17 10.49
N VAL A 21 -9.12 13.73 10.21
CA VAL A 21 -9.81 13.62 8.92
C VAL A 21 -8.95 14.19 7.80
N LYS A 22 -8.36 15.37 8.00
CA LYS A 22 -7.48 16.02 7.01
C LYS A 22 -6.25 15.17 6.68
N ILE A 23 -5.63 14.56 7.69
CA ILE A 23 -4.48 13.68 7.47
C ILE A 23 -4.93 12.44 6.69
N LYS A 24 -6.04 11.80 7.10
CA LYS A 24 -6.58 10.63 6.41
C LYS A 24 -6.84 10.91 4.92
N GLN A 25 -7.51 12.02 4.61
CA GLN A 25 -7.78 12.43 3.22
C GLN A 25 -6.49 12.62 2.40
N ARG A 26 -5.45 13.21 3.00
CA ARG A 26 -4.14 13.37 2.33
C ARG A 26 -3.51 12.01 2.01
N LEU A 27 -3.55 11.05 2.93
CA LEU A 27 -3.00 9.71 2.70
C LEU A 27 -3.80 8.95 1.63
N GLU A 28 -5.13 9.07 1.64
CA GLU A 28 -5.99 8.50 0.58
C GLU A 28 -5.63 9.09 -0.78
N GLN A 29 -5.45 10.41 -0.89
CA GLN A 29 -5.01 11.06 -2.13
C GLN A 29 -3.62 10.59 -2.58
N GLU A 30 -2.72 10.32 -1.65
CA GLU A 30 -1.40 9.77 -1.97
C GLU A 30 -1.50 8.34 -2.54
N ILE A 31 -2.36 7.49 -1.97
CA ILE A 31 -2.66 6.16 -2.54
C ILE A 31 -3.21 6.29 -3.96
N HIS A 32 -4.19 7.15 -4.19
CA HIS A 32 -4.76 7.39 -5.52
C HIS A 32 -3.69 7.86 -6.51
N SER A 33 -2.79 8.74 -6.06
CA SER A 33 -1.68 9.23 -6.88
C SER A 33 -0.72 8.10 -7.26
N ILE A 34 -0.38 7.20 -6.32
CA ILE A 34 0.48 6.04 -6.59
C ILE A 34 -0.19 5.06 -7.55
N LEU A 35 -1.48 4.82 -7.41
CA LEU A 35 -2.25 3.98 -8.33
C LEU A 35 -2.30 4.56 -9.76
N ALA A 36 -2.36 5.88 -9.89
CA ALA A 36 -2.33 6.56 -11.18
C ALA A 36 -0.97 6.47 -11.89
N LEU A 37 0.14 6.28 -11.15
CA LEU A 37 1.50 6.16 -11.73
C LEU A 37 1.71 4.87 -12.52
N GLY A 38 0.86 3.85 -12.35
CA GLY A 38 0.93 2.63 -13.14
C GLY A 38 0.62 1.38 -12.33
N LYS A 39 1.06 0.24 -12.87
CA LYS A 39 0.73 -1.07 -12.31
C LYS A 39 1.29 -1.23 -10.88
N VAL A 40 0.53 -1.95 -10.07
CA VAL A 40 0.89 -2.39 -8.73
C VAL A 40 0.96 -3.91 -8.74
N ALA A 41 2.05 -4.46 -8.21
CA ALA A 41 2.17 -5.91 -8.14
C ALA A 41 1.15 -6.47 -7.14
N PRO A 42 0.59 -7.67 -7.34
CA PRO A 42 -0.22 -8.34 -6.31
C PRO A 42 0.56 -8.56 -5.00
N ALA A 43 -0.14 -8.58 -3.86
CA ALA A 43 0.47 -8.80 -2.54
C ALA A 43 1.25 -10.11 -2.42
N SER A 44 0.82 -11.13 -3.15
CA SER A 44 1.46 -12.43 -3.22
C SER A 44 2.76 -12.44 -4.03
N CYS A 45 3.21 -11.32 -4.60
CA CYS A 45 4.33 -11.29 -5.54
C CYS A 45 5.64 -10.77 -4.93
N TRP A 46 6.75 -11.43 -5.28
CA TRP A 46 8.12 -11.02 -4.91
C TRP A 46 9.13 -11.35 -6.01
N ILE A 47 10.23 -10.60 -6.08
CA ILE A 47 11.31 -10.88 -7.03
C ILE A 47 12.25 -11.95 -6.46
N VAL A 48 12.55 -12.94 -7.27
CA VAL A 48 13.48 -14.03 -6.95
C VAL A 48 14.62 -14.03 -7.95
N ARG A 49 15.84 -14.14 -7.44
CA ARG A 49 17.04 -14.37 -8.23
C ARG A 49 17.26 -15.88 -8.41
N TYR A 50 17.65 -16.31 -9.59
CA TYR A 50 18.00 -17.71 -9.89
C TYR A 50 19.16 -17.81 -10.88
N GLN A 51 19.88 -18.93 -10.86
CA GLN A 51 20.92 -19.22 -11.84
C GLN A 51 20.35 -20.01 -13.00
N ALA A 52 20.74 -19.64 -14.22
CA ALA A 52 20.55 -20.45 -15.41
C ALA A 52 21.92 -20.95 -15.87
N LYS A 53 22.05 -22.27 -16.02
CA LYS A 53 23.25 -22.89 -16.56
C LYS A 53 23.32 -22.62 -18.06
N GLY A 54 24.34 -21.87 -18.48
CA GLY A 54 24.69 -21.69 -19.88
C GLY A 54 25.63 -22.79 -20.36
N ARG A 55 26.07 -22.67 -21.62
CA ARG A 55 27.00 -23.63 -22.24
C ARG A 55 28.38 -23.62 -21.56
N ASN A 56 28.87 -22.44 -21.18
CA ASN A 56 30.21 -22.24 -20.63
C ASN A 56 30.23 -21.61 -19.23
N ASP A 57 29.13 -20.99 -18.78
CA ASP A 57 29.07 -20.29 -17.49
C ASP A 57 27.62 -20.24 -16.95
N ASN A 58 27.48 -19.89 -15.67
CA ASN A 58 26.20 -19.69 -15.00
C ASN A 58 25.81 -18.21 -14.99
N TYR A 59 24.60 -17.93 -15.48
CA TYR A 59 24.09 -16.57 -15.54
C TYR A 59 23.03 -16.33 -14.48
N TRP A 60 23.08 -15.16 -13.85
CA TRP A 60 22.04 -14.73 -12.92
C TRP A 60 20.87 -14.09 -13.65
N TYR A 61 19.68 -14.59 -13.33
CA TYR A 61 18.40 -14.10 -13.84
C TYR A 61 17.43 -13.84 -12.70
N TYR A 62 16.36 -13.14 -13.02
CA TYR A 62 15.31 -12.76 -12.09
C TYR A 62 13.95 -13.18 -12.63
N LYS A 63 13.05 -13.51 -11.70
CA LYS A 63 11.65 -13.81 -11.97
C LYS A 63 10.77 -13.12 -10.94
N LEU A 64 9.59 -12.68 -11.36
CA LEU A 64 8.52 -12.31 -10.46
C LEU A 64 7.81 -13.60 -10.06
N GLN A 65 7.84 -13.93 -8.78
CA GLN A 65 7.27 -15.13 -8.20
C GLN A 65 5.96 -14.77 -7.48
N ALA A 66 4.97 -15.65 -7.53
CA ALA A 66 3.71 -15.55 -6.80
C ALA A 66 3.45 -16.83 -5.97
N SER A 67 2.61 -16.73 -4.94
CA SER A 67 2.17 -17.88 -4.13
C SER A 67 1.22 -18.81 -4.90
N SER A 68 0.35 -18.24 -5.73
CA SER A 68 -0.60 -18.96 -6.60
C SER A 68 -0.28 -18.76 -8.09
N PRO A 69 -0.75 -19.65 -8.99
CA PRO A 69 -0.53 -19.48 -10.41
C PRO A 69 -1.42 -18.34 -10.95
N ILE A 70 -0.81 -17.21 -11.31
CA ILE A 70 -1.50 -16.00 -11.75
C ILE A 70 -0.95 -15.39 -13.04
N PHE A 71 0.22 -15.85 -13.51
CA PHE A 71 0.86 -15.30 -14.71
C PHE A 71 0.47 -16.12 -15.94
N PRO A 72 -0.03 -15.51 -17.02
CA PRO A 72 -0.42 -16.25 -18.22
C PRO A 72 0.78 -16.90 -18.91
N THR A 73 0.66 -18.17 -19.30
CA THR A 73 1.63 -18.85 -20.19
C THR A 73 1.23 -18.65 -21.66
N LYS A 74 2.21 -18.79 -22.56
CA LYS A 74 1.97 -18.65 -24.01
C LYS A 74 1.39 -19.90 -24.68
N THR A 75 1.48 -21.05 -24.04
CA THR A 75 1.41 -22.34 -24.75
C THR A 75 0.12 -23.12 -24.53
N ASP A 76 -0.48 -23.00 -23.34
CA ASP A 76 -1.58 -23.89 -22.92
C ASP A 76 -2.71 -23.16 -22.17
N GLY A 77 -2.66 -21.82 -22.10
CA GLY A 77 -3.62 -21.00 -21.34
C GLY A 77 -3.57 -21.22 -19.83
N LYS A 78 -2.66 -22.07 -19.33
CA LYS A 78 -2.49 -22.29 -17.90
C LYS A 78 -1.79 -21.09 -17.28
N LEU A 79 -2.05 -20.89 -15.99
CA LEU A 79 -1.35 -19.87 -15.22
C LEU A 79 -0.09 -20.48 -14.59
N SER A 80 0.98 -19.69 -14.55
CA SER A 80 2.25 -19.99 -13.90
C SER A 80 2.34 -19.24 -12.58
N ARG A 81 3.11 -19.81 -11.63
CA ARG A 81 3.50 -19.13 -10.38
C ARG A 81 4.65 -18.13 -10.57
N TYR A 82 5.21 -18.01 -11.77
CA TYR A 82 6.25 -17.04 -12.03
C TYR A 82 6.21 -16.47 -13.45
N GLN A 83 6.75 -15.26 -13.58
CA GLN A 83 7.05 -14.58 -14.84
C GLN A 83 8.55 -14.28 -14.91
N HIS A 84 9.21 -14.67 -16.00
CA HIS A 84 10.62 -14.35 -16.21
C HIS A 84 10.81 -12.85 -16.45
N LEU A 85 11.76 -12.24 -15.72
CA LEU A 85 12.10 -10.82 -15.85
C LEU A 85 13.40 -10.60 -16.63
N GLY A 86 14.23 -11.63 -16.77
CA GLY A 86 15.52 -11.52 -17.46
C GLY A 86 16.65 -11.18 -16.50
N LYS A 87 17.67 -10.48 -17.00
CA LYS A 87 18.87 -10.10 -16.24
C LYS A 87 18.58 -8.89 -15.35
N ALA A 88 19.47 -8.63 -14.38
CA ALA A 88 19.43 -7.39 -13.61
C ALA A 88 19.43 -6.17 -14.55
N GLY A 89 18.59 -5.17 -14.24
CA GLY A 89 18.51 -3.93 -15.02
C GLY A 89 17.76 -4.04 -16.35
N SER A 90 17.20 -5.21 -16.71
CA SER A 90 16.27 -5.28 -17.85
C SER A 90 15.02 -4.44 -17.57
N GLN A 91 14.33 -3.98 -18.62
CA GLN A 91 13.10 -3.21 -18.44
C GLN A 91 12.06 -3.98 -17.62
N ALA A 92 11.84 -5.27 -17.90
CA ALA A 92 10.90 -6.09 -17.14
C ALA A 92 11.31 -6.23 -15.65
N TYR A 93 12.60 -6.26 -15.35
CA TYR A 93 13.09 -6.26 -13.97
C TYR A 93 12.82 -4.93 -13.28
N ILE A 94 13.10 -3.80 -13.95
CA ILE A 94 12.85 -2.45 -13.42
C ILE A 94 11.35 -2.25 -13.20
N ASP A 95 10.51 -2.60 -14.18
CA ASP A 95 9.05 -2.49 -14.07
C ASP A 95 8.50 -3.29 -12.89
N ALA A 96 9.00 -4.51 -12.67
CA ALA A 96 8.59 -5.34 -11.54
C ALA A 96 9.01 -4.73 -10.20
N LEU A 97 10.21 -4.14 -10.12
CA LEU A 97 10.67 -3.42 -8.93
C LEU A 97 9.78 -2.21 -8.64
N GLU A 98 9.43 -1.42 -9.65
CA GLU A 98 8.53 -0.29 -9.47
C GLU A 98 7.15 -0.74 -9.00
N GLN A 99 6.60 -1.81 -9.60
CA GLN A 99 5.30 -2.36 -9.21
C GLN A 99 5.27 -2.85 -7.75
N ILE A 100 6.33 -3.52 -7.30
CA ILE A 100 6.48 -3.94 -5.89
C ILE A 100 6.67 -2.73 -4.98
N THR A 101 7.42 -1.72 -5.42
CA THR A 101 7.66 -0.50 -4.65
C THR A 101 6.37 0.29 -4.45
N ARG A 102 5.56 0.45 -5.52
CA ARG A 102 4.24 1.08 -5.44
C ARG A 102 3.34 0.33 -4.45
N ARG A 103 3.31 -1.01 -4.52
CA ARG A 103 2.58 -1.85 -3.56
C ARG A 103 3.02 -1.56 -2.12
N ALA A 104 4.32 -1.62 -1.84
CA ALA A 104 4.83 -1.44 -0.48
C ALA A 104 4.49 -0.06 0.09
N LYS A 105 4.50 0.99 -0.74
CA LYS A 105 4.07 2.34 -0.35
C LYS A 105 2.59 2.38 -0.01
N ILE A 106 1.73 1.80 -0.86
CA ILE A 106 0.29 1.71 -0.61
C ILE A 106 0.01 0.96 0.70
N GLU A 107 0.60 -0.22 0.90
CA GLU A 107 0.41 -1.01 2.12
C GLU A 107 0.83 -0.25 3.39
N ALA A 108 1.86 0.60 3.31
CA ALA A 108 2.28 1.44 4.44
C ALA A 108 1.30 2.59 4.72
N LEU A 109 0.75 3.21 3.67
CA LEU A 109 -0.26 4.25 3.77
C LEU A 109 -1.56 3.68 4.33
N ASP A 110 -2.01 2.51 3.87
CA ASP A 110 -3.20 1.81 4.37
C ASP A 110 -3.10 1.53 5.88
N ARG A 111 -1.97 0.99 6.35
CA ARG A 111 -1.74 0.79 7.80
C ARG A 111 -1.83 2.08 8.61
N SER A 112 -1.37 3.19 8.02
CA SER A 112 -1.44 4.50 8.65
C SER A 112 -2.89 5.00 8.69
N ILE A 113 -3.67 4.78 7.63
CA ILE A 113 -5.11 5.08 7.58
C ILE A 113 -5.88 4.27 8.61
N GLU A 114 -5.60 2.98 8.76
CA GLU A 114 -6.23 2.14 9.79
C GLU A 114 -5.98 2.68 11.20
N SER A 115 -4.75 3.15 11.48
CA SER A 115 -4.43 3.77 12.75
C SER A 115 -5.22 5.08 12.98
N LEU A 116 -5.41 5.88 11.93
CA LEU A 116 -6.24 7.09 11.98
C LEU A 116 -7.73 6.77 12.17
N ASN A 117 -8.23 5.69 11.56
CA ASN A 117 -9.61 5.23 11.72
C ASN A 117 -9.91 4.85 13.18
N LEU A 118 -8.98 4.17 13.85
CA LEU A 118 -9.08 3.88 15.28
C LEU A 118 -9.12 5.17 16.10
N GLY A 119 -8.18 6.08 15.89
CA GLY A 119 -8.18 7.37 16.60
C GLY A 119 -9.44 8.21 16.37
N LEU A 120 -10.01 8.17 15.16
CA LEU A 120 -11.26 8.85 14.84
C LEU A 120 -12.44 8.22 15.59
N LYS A 121 -12.47 6.89 15.70
CA LYS A 121 -13.50 6.18 16.47
C LYS A 121 -13.47 6.61 17.95
N ASP A 122 -12.28 6.68 18.54
CA ASP A 122 -12.11 7.10 19.93
C ASP A 122 -12.57 8.55 20.14
N LEU A 123 -12.24 9.47 19.23
CA LEU A 123 -12.68 10.87 19.27
C LEU A 123 -14.20 11.01 19.14
N ILE A 124 -14.84 10.21 18.28
CA ILE A 124 -16.30 10.20 18.12
C ILE A 124 -16.98 9.70 19.39
N GLU A 125 -16.45 8.63 20.00
CA GLU A 125 -16.95 8.13 21.28
C GLU A 125 -16.82 9.19 22.38
N GLU A 126 -15.66 9.85 22.48
CA GLU A 126 -15.42 10.93 23.44
C GLU A 126 -16.39 12.10 23.23
N THR A 127 -16.58 12.53 21.98
CA THR A 127 -17.52 13.61 21.62
C THR A 127 -18.96 13.27 22.03
N SER A 128 -19.36 11.99 21.92
CA SER A 128 -20.72 11.55 22.29
C SER A 128 -21.03 11.74 23.78
N LYS A 129 -20.03 11.59 24.65
CA LYS A 129 -20.16 11.75 26.12
C LYS A 129 -20.54 13.18 26.52
N TYR A 130 -20.08 14.16 25.75
CA TYR A 130 -20.38 15.58 25.98
C TYR A 130 -21.65 16.07 25.27
N ARG A 131 -22.28 15.23 24.44
CA ARG A 131 -23.52 15.55 23.72
C ARG A 131 -24.77 15.04 24.43
N GLN A 132 -24.61 14.12 25.39
CA GLN A 132 -25.67 13.50 26.19
C GLN A 132 -25.88 14.17 27.57
N GLN A 133 -25.15 15.26 27.86
CA GLN A 133 -25.27 16.07 29.08
C GLN A 133 -25.68 17.50 28.75
#